data_AF-A0A8C3XGS1-F1
#
_entry.id   AF-A0A8C3XGS1-F1
#
_cell.length_a   1.000
_cell.length_b   1.000
_cell.length_c   1.000
_cell.angle_alpha   90.00
_cell.angle_beta   90.00
_cell.angle_gamma   90.00
#
_symmetry.space_group_name_H-M   'P 1'
#
loop_
_entity.id
_entity.type
_entity.pdbx_description
1 polymer ?
#
loop_
_entity_poly.entity_id
_entity_poly.type
_entity_poly.pdbx_seq_one_letter_code
_entity_poly.pdbx_strand_id
1 'polypeptide(L)'
;MQGPLRFEDQDSARGDQNIAMFYPTSTRMVYRRGLQAIPLSVDLWIHYINFLKETLDPADPETNSTIRGAYEHAVLAAGTDFRSDRLWEMYINWENDQGNLREVTSIYDRILGIPTQLYSHHFQRFKEHIQNNLPRDFLTTEQFVQLRRELAAASGHSAEDGDELPCGTEDITDPAKLITEIENMRHRIIEIHQEIFNHNEHEVSKRWTFEEAIKRPYFHVKPLEKIQLKNWKEYLEFEIENGTHERVVVLFERCVISCALYEDFWIKYAKYMENHSIEGVRHVYSRACTIHLPKKPMVHMLWAAFEEQQGNIDEARRILKTFEECILGLAMIRLRRVSLERRHGNMEEAEHLLEDAVRNAKSISEASFYAIKLARHLFKVQKNLPKARKVLSEAIELDKENTKLYLNLLEMEYSGDLKQNEENILSCFDKAVHGALSIKMRITFSQRKVEFLEDFGSDVNKLLDAYDEHQALLKEQETLKRRAENGYGLGTAPGGSVLCHCGCLAALNPLMAEQSHFISGLQSVY
;
A
#
# COMPACT_ATOMS: atom_id res chain seq x y z
N MET A 1 -7.07 6.93 16.66
CA MET A 1 -5.68 7.38 16.36
C MET A 1 -5.05 7.94 17.62
N GLN A 2 -4.24 7.13 18.31
CA GLN A 2 -3.21 7.66 19.19
C GLN A 2 -1.93 7.75 18.38
N GLY A 3 -1.17 8.84 18.52
CA GLY A 3 0.05 9.09 17.77
C GLY A 3 1.12 8.02 18.01
N PRO A 4 2.23 8.06 17.25
CA PRO A 4 3.34 7.12 17.46
C PRO A 4 3.80 7.19 18.91
N LEU A 5 3.93 6.02 19.56
CA LEU A 5 4.49 5.86 20.90
C LEU A 5 5.80 6.66 21.00
N ARG A 6 5.74 7.84 21.61
CA ARG A 6 6.91 8.68 21.88
C ARG A 6 7.43 8.29 23.25
N PHE A 7 8.60 7.70 23.24
CA PHE A 7 9.40 7.49 24.42
C PHE A 7 10.32 8.71 24.59
N GLU A 8 10.13 9.48 25.65
CA GLU A 8 11.05 10.59 25.98
C GLU A 8 12.35 10.01 26.55
N ASP A 9 13.49 10.36 25.95
CA ASP A 9 14.82 9.99 26.41
C ASP A 9 15.37 11.11 27.32
N GLN A 10 15.45 10.86 28.62
CA GLN A 10 16.35 11.57 29.52
C GLN A 10 17.46 10.61 29.90
N ASP A 11 18.63 10.72 29.26
CA ASP A 11 19.95 10.49 29.87
C ASP A 11 21.04 10.46 28.79
N SER A 12 21.74 11.58 28.65
CA SER A 12 23.01 11.65 27.93
C SER A 12 23.97 12.52 28.73
N ALA A 13 24.87 11.87 29.47
CA ALA A 13 26.29 12.23 29.59
C ALA A 13 26.94 11.48 30.77
N ARG A 14 27.92 10.62 30.46
CA ARG A 14 29.30 10.65 31.01
C ARG A 14 30.08 9.40 30.59
N GLY A 15 31.33 9.62 30.18
CA GLY A 15 32.20 8.66 29.55
C GLY A 15 32.90 7.66 30.49
N ASP A 16 33.23 6.53 29.88
CA ASP A 16 34.35 5.60 30.09
C ASP A 16 34.83 5.32 31.51
N GLN A 17 34.26 4.26 32.11
CA GLN A 17 34.95 3.17 32.81
C GLN A 17 33.90 2.18 33.36
N ASN A 18 33.53 1.16 32.56
CA ASN A 18 32.98 -0.15 32.96
C ASN A 18 32.21 -0.79 31.79
N ILE A 19 32.93 -1.55 30.97
CA ILE A 19 32.40 -2.14 29.73
C ILE A 19 31.23 -3.09 30.02
N ALA A 20 31.15 -3.75 31.18
CA ALA A 20 30.03 -4.65 31.50
C ALA A 20 28.72 -3.96 31.96
N MET A 21 28.78 -2.72 32.46
CA MET A 21 27.61 -2.00 32.99
C MET A 21 26.87 -1.16 31.94
N PHE A 22 27.48 -0.92 30.76
CA PHE A 22 26.94 -0.06 29.69
C PHE A 22 26.05 -0.78 28.67
N TYR A 23 26.07 -2.11 28.63
CA TYR A 23 25.32 -2.90 27.65
C TYR A 23 23.80 -3.00 27.89
N PRO A 24 23.27 -3.08 29.12
CA PRO A 24 21.83 -3.23 29.34
C PRO A 24 21.01 -2.09 28.73
N THR A 25 21.49 -0.84 28.87
CA THR A 25 20.86 0.34 28.29
C THR A 25 20.86 0.31 26.77
N SER A 26 21.98 -0.13 26.17
CA SER A 26 22.11 -0.28 24.72
C SER A 26 21.17 -1.36 24.18
N THR A 27 21.08 -2.51 24.85
CA THR A 27 20.18 -3.61 24.47
C THR A 27 18.72 -3.23 24.65
N ARG A 28 18.37 -2.54 25.75
CA ARG A 28 17.02 -1.99 25.97
C ARG A 28 16.62 -1.04 24.84
N MET A 29 17.54 -0.19 24.38
CA MET A 29 17.29 0.72 23.26
C MET A 29 17.04 -0.04 21.95
N VAL A 30 17.75 -1.14 21.70
CA VAL A 30 17.53 -2.01 20.52
C VAL A 30 16.12 -2.61 20.54
N TYR A 31 15.68 -3.18 21.67
CA TYR A 31 14.31 -3.70 21.80
C TYR A 31 13.25 -2.61 21.56
N ARG A 32 13.40 -1.44 22.22
CA ARG A 32 12.45 -0.32 22.06
C ARG A 32 12.36 0.15 20.61
N ARG A 33 13.50 0.30 19.92
CA ARG A 33 13.52 0.67 18.49
C ARG A 33 12.88 -0.40 17.61
N GLY A 34 13.11 -1.68 17.90
CA GLY A 34 12.47 -2.79 17.20
C GLY A 34 10.96 -2.78 17.37
N LEU A 35 10.48 -2.62 18.60
CA LEU A 35 9.05 -2.56 18.94
C LEU A 35 8.38 -1.29 18.39
N GLN A 36 9.09 -0.17 18.31
CA GLN A 36 8.60 1.03 17.64
C GLN A 36 8.42 0.81 16.14
N ALA A 37 9.28 0.02 15.51
CA ALA A 37 9.19 -0.31 14.09
C ALA A 37 8.12 -1.38 13.80
N ILE A 38 7.99 -2.40 14.66
CA ILE A 38 7.05 -3.52 14.50
C ILE A 38 6.37 -3.82 15.84
N PRO A 39 5.35 -3.04 16.23
CA PRO A 39 4.70 -3.19 17.53
C PRO A 39 3.80 -4.42 17.63
N LEU A 40 3.41 -5.04 16.52
CA LEU A 40 2.54 -6.23 16.51
C LEU A 40 3.31 -7.56 16.68
N SER A 41 4.64 -7.53 16.80
CA SER A 41 5.41 -8.76 16.99
C SER A 41 5.29 -9.25 18.45
N VAL A 42 4.40 -10.21 18.67
CA VAL A 42 4.20 -10.88 19.96
C VAL A 42 5.52 -11.46 20.49
N ASP A 43 6.27 -12.16 19.65
CA ASP A 43 7.56 -12.74 20.03
C ASP A 43 8.59 -11.68 20.47
N LEU A 44 8.65 -10.53 19.77
CA LEU A 44 9.57 -9.46 20.13
C LEU A 44 9.23 -8.84 21.50
N TRP A 45 7.95 -8.67 21.81
CA TRP A 45 7.49 -8.24 23.13
C TRP A 45 7.86 -9.26 24.21
N ILE A 46 7.62 -10.54 23.96
CA ILE A 46 8.00 -11.63 24.89
C ILE A 46 9.50 -11.61 25.17
N HIS A 47 10.33 -11.45 24.14
CA HIS A 47 11.78 -11.34 24.31
C HIS A 47 12.18 -10.10 25.11
N TYR A 48 11.54 -8.95 24.86
CA TYR A 48 11.80 -7.73 25.61
C TYR A 48 11.44 -7.87 27.09
N ILE A 49 10.27 -8.46 27.39
CA ILE A 49 9.81 -8.67 28.77
C ILE A 49 10.72 -9.67 29.50
N ASN A 50 11.14 -10.76 28.85
CA ASN A 50 12.09 -11.70 29.44
C ASN A 50 13.44 -11.03 29.72
N PHE A 51 13.93 -10.21 28.78
CA PHE A 51 15.13 -9.39 29.00
C PHE A 51 15.00 -8.48 30.22
N LEU A 52 13.85 -7.81 30.41
CA LEU A 52 13.62 -6.99 31.60
C LEU A 52 13.64 -7.82 32.88
N LYS A 53 13.01 -9.00 32.89
CA LYS A 53 13.01 -9.92 34.05
C LYS A 53 14.42 -10.42 34.40
N GLU A 54 15.28 -10.62 33.41
CA GLU A 54 16.66 -11.10 33.62
C GLU A 54 17.63 -9.99 34.06
N THR A 55 17.36 -8.73 33.72
CA THR A 55 18.32 -7.63 33.88
C THR A 55 17.97 -6.61 34.94
N LEU A 56 16.70 -6.49 35.32
CA LEU A 56 16.27 -5.58 36.39
C LEU A 56 16.56 -6.19 37.76
N ASP A 57 16.93 -5.33 38.71
CA ASP A 57 17.19 -5.73 40.09
C ASP A 57 15.86 -6.03 40.79
N PRO A 58 15.64 -7.26 41.31
CA PRO A 58 14.44 -7.59 42.08
C PRO A 58 14.28 -6.76 43.36
N ALA A 59 15.36 -6.17 43.88
CA ALA A 59 15.31 -5.32 45.07
C ALA A 59 14.80 -3.90 44.79
N ASP A 60 14.75 -3.48 43.52
CA ASP A 60 14.24 -2.16 43.13
C ASP A 60 12.70 -2.15 43.10
N PRO A 61 12.03 -1.27 43.88
CA PRO A 61 10.58 -1.12 43.88
C PRO A 61 9.99 -0.79 42.50
N GLU A 62 10.75 -0.15 41.60
CA GLU A 62 10.28 0.24 40.27
C GLU A 62 10.30 -0.92 39.26
N THR A 63 11.00 -2.02 39.55
CA THR A 63 11.14 -3.18 38.65
C THR A 63 9.80 -3.77 38.29
N ASN A 64 8.95 -4.05 39.29
CA ASN A 64 7.63 -4.63 39.06
C ASN A 64 6.70 -3.67 38.31
N SER A 65 6.79 -2.36 38.58
CA SER A 65 6.01 -1.34 37.86
C SER A 65 6.44 -1.27 36.39
N THR A 66 7.75 -1.32 36.12
CA THR A 66 8.31 -1.32 34.77
C THR A 66 7.90 -2.56 33.98
N ILE A 67 7.94 -3.75 34.59
CA ILE A 67 7.53 -5.01 33.95
C ILE A 67 6.03 -5.01 33.67
N ARG A 68 5.18 -4.59 34.63
CA ARG A 68 3.73 -4.43 34.41
C ARG A 68 3.45 -3.47 33.26
N GLY A 69 4.11 -2.32 33.26
CA GLY A 69 4.03 -1.35 32.17
C GLY A 69 4.41 -1.98 30.83
N ALA A 70 5.47 -2.80 30.77
CA ALA A 70 5.85 -3.49 29.54
C ALA A 70 4.78 -4.48 29.05
N TYR A 71 4.15 -5.25 29.96
CA TYR A 71 3.02 -6.11 29.62
C TYR A 71 1.82 -5.32 29.11
N GLU A 72 1.43 -4.23 29.78
CA GLU A 72 0.33 -3.37 29.33
C GLU A 72 0.57 -2.79 27.95
N HIS A 73 1.77 -2.26 27.68
CA HIS A 73 2.13 -1.79 26.34
C HIS A 73 2.09 -2.92 25.30
N ALA A 74 2.53 -4.13 25.66
CA ALA A 74 2.53 -5.27 24.76
C ALA A 74 1.11 -5.71 24.38
N VAL A 75 0.20 -5.81 25.35
CA VAL A 75 -1.19 -6.22 25.08
C VAL A 75 -1.99 -5.12 24.36
N LEU A 76 -1.70 -3.85 24.62
CA LEU A 76 -2.29 -2.73 23.85
C LEU A 76 -1.81 -2.71 22.40
N ALA A 77 -0.56 -3.10 22.15
CA ALA A 77 0.03 -3.09 20.81
C ALA A 77 -0.27 -4.35 19.98
N ALA A 78 -0.22 -5.53 20.60
CA ALA A 78 -0.25 -6.83 19.94
C ALA A 78 -1.23 -7.84 20.57
N GLY A 79 -1.92 -7.48 21.65
CA GLY A 79 -2.82 -8.38 22.38
C GLY A 79 -4.09 -8.76 21.61
N THR A 80 -4.43 -8.04 20.55
CA THR A 80 -5.53 -8.37 19.63
C THR A 80 -5.12 -9.27 18.48
N ASP A 81 -3.84 -9.68 18.38
CA ASP A 81 -3.44 -10.71 17.42
C ASP A 81 -4.08 -12.05 17.81
N PHE A 82 -4.61 -12.77 16.81
CA PHE A 82 -5.21 -14.08 17.00
C PHE A 82 -4.24 -15.11 17.62
N ARG A 83 -2.92 -14.92 17.46
CA ARG A 83 -1.86 -15.79 18.03
C ARG A 83 -1.12 -15.15 19.21
N SER A 84 -1.77 -14.23 19.91
CA SER A 84 -1.20 -13.54 21.09
C SER A 84 -1.31 -14.34 22.39
N ASP A 85 -1.84 -15.57 22.36
CA ASP A 85 -2.13 -16.40 23.54
C ASP A 85 -0.97 -16.46 24.54
N ARG A 86 0.25 -16.71 24.05
CA ARG A 86 1.45 -16.84 24.89
C ARG A 86 1.77 -15.55 25.66
N LEU A 87 1.51 -14.38 25.07
CA LEU A 87 1.73 -13.10 25.74
C LEU A 87 0.77 -12.93 26.93
N TRP A 88 -0.50 -13.25 26.71
CA TRP A 88 -1.53 -13.19 27.75
C TRP A 88 -1.24 -14.19 28.88
N GLU A 89 -0.90 -15.44 28.55
CA GLU A 89 -0.52 -16.43 29.57
C GLU A 89 0.69 -16.00 30.39
N MET A 90 1.72 -15.44 29.72
CA MET A 90 2.88 -14.91 30.42
C MET A 90 2.52 -13.75 31.35
N TYR A 91 1.54 -12.93 31.00
CA TYR A 91 1.10 -11.81 31.84
C TYR A 91 0.30 -12.32 33.05
N ILE A 92 -0.65 -13.22 32.82
CA ILE A 92 -1.48 -13.86 33.85
C ILE A 92 -0.61 -14.58 34.87
N ASN A 93 0.34 -15.40 34.41
CA ASN A 93 1.24 -16.13 35.31
C ASN A 93 2.09 -15.16 36.13
N TRP A 94 2.58 -14.08 35.53
CA TRP A 94 3.40 -13.10 36.23
C TRP A 94 2.64 -12.38 37.35
N GLU A 95 1.41 -11.91 37.11
CA GLU A 95 0.60 -11.29 38.16
C GLU A 95 0.18 -12.29 39.25
N ASN A 96 -0.08 -13.54 38.86
CA ASN A 96 -0.36 -14.61 39.80
C ASN A 96 0.84 -14.88 40.71
N ASP A 97 2.07 -14.89 40.17
CA ASP A 97 3.31 -15.02 40.96
C ASP A 97 3.54 -13.82 41.90
N GLN A 98 3.04 -12.63 41.56
CA GLN A 98 3.04 -11.46 42.46
C GLN A 98 1.95 -11.53 43.53
N GLY A 99 0.99 -12.46 43.44
CA GLY A 99 -0.15 -12.57 44.35
C GLY A 99 -1.27 -11.54 44.10
N ASN A 100 -1.22 -10.79 42.99
CA ASN A 100 -2.20 -9.76 42.67
C ASN A 100 -3.42 -10.37 41.95
N LEU A 101 -4.19 -11.17 42.68
CA LEU A 101 -5.31 -11.94 42.10
C LEU A 101 -6.39 -11.04 41.44
N ARG A 102 -6.54 -9.79 41.90
CA ARG A 102 -7.44 -8.79 41.28
C ARG A 102 -7.02 -8.40 39.88
N GLU A 103 -5.73 -8.19 39.68
CA GLU A 103 -5.17 -7.87 38.37
C GLU A 103 -5.27 -9.09 37.45
N VAL A 104 -5.04 -10.29 37.99
CA VAL A 104 -5.26 -11.55 37.24
C VAL A 104 -6.70 -11.64 36.72
N THR A 105 -7.72 -11.36 37.54
CA THR A 105 -9.10 -11.32 37.06
C THR A 105 -9.33 -10.23 36.03
N SER A 106 -8.78 -9.02 36.23
CA SER A 106 -8.92 -7.95 35.24
C SER A 106 -8.30 -8.31 33.88
N ILE A 107 -7.19 -9.06 33.88
CA ILE A 107 -6.59 -9.59 32.65
C ILE A 107 -7.51 -10.62 31.98
N TYR A 108 -8.13 -11.53 32.75
CA TYR A 108 -9.11 -12.48 32.23
C TYR A 108 -10.34 -11.78 31.61
N ASP A 109 -10.88 -10.76 32.27
CA ASP A 109 -12.01 -9.97 31.78
C ASP A 109 -11.73 -9.38 30.39
N ARG A 110 -10.46 -9.00 30.12
CA ARG A 110 -10.01 -8.47 28.84
C ARG A 110 -9.85 -9.56 27.79
N ILE A 111 -9.06 -10.61 28.07
CA ILE A 111 -8.70 -11.64 27.07
C ILE A 111 -9.89 -12.52 26.67
N LEU A 112 -10.85 -12.76 27.57
CA LEU A 112 -12.02 -13.59 27.24
C LEU A 112 -12.93 -12.94 26.19
N GLY A 113 -12.86 -11.62 26.03
CA GLY A 113 -13.53 -10.87 24.96
C GLY A 113 -12.73 -10.74 23.66
N ILE A 114 -11.49 -11.24 23.61
CA ILE A 114 -10.61 -11.13 22.45
C ILE A 114 -10.53 -12.48 21.71
N PRO A 115 -10.81 -12.51 20.39
CA PRO A 115 -10.65 -13.73 19.60
C PRO A 115 -9.19 -14.16 19.51
N THR A 116 -8.88 -15.34 20.03
CA THR A 116 -7.54 -15.94 20.03
C THR A 116 -7.60 -17.41 19.61
N GLN A 117 -6.45 -18.00 19.27
CA GLN A 117 -6.37 -19.40 18.84
C GLN A 117 -6.71 -20.37 19.97
N LEU A 118 -6.31 -20.06 21.21
CA LEU A 118 -6.51 -20.90 22.39
C LEU A 118 -7.53 -20.29 23.38
N TYR A 119 -8.52 -19.55 22.88
CA TYR A 119 -9.59 -18.92 23.69
C TYR A 119 -10.25 -19.88 24.70
N SER A 120 -10.46 -21.15 24.32
CA SER A 120 -11.01 -22.20 25.20
C SER A 120 -10.08 -22.57 26.36
N HIS A 121 -8.76 -22.54 26.13
CA HIS A 121 -7.76 -22.77 27.18
C HIS A 121 -7.77 -21.64 28.20
N HIS A 122 -7.80 -20.37 27.76
CA HIS A 122 -7.90 -19.22 28.66
C HIS A 122 -9.15 -19.30 29.54
N PHE A 123 -10.28 -19.71 28.98
CA PHE A 123 -11.51 -19.86 29.74
C PHE A 123 -11.49 -21.03 30.73
N GLN A 124 -10.84 -22.14 30.38
CA GLN A 124 -10.61 -23.23 31.35
C GLN A 124 -9.75 -22.75 32.52
N ARG A 125 -8.64 -22.04 32.25
CA ARG A 125 -7.76 -21.51 33.30
C ARG A 125 -8.44 -20.44 34.15
N PHE A 126 -9.34 -19.64 33.57
CA PHE A 126 -10.20 -18.74 34.32
C PHE A 126 -11.09 -19.51 35.31
N LYS A 127 -11.76 -20.58 34.87
CA LYS A 127 -12.57 -21.43 35.77
C LYS A 127 -11.73 -22.00 36.91
N GLU A 128 -10.54 -22.50 36.61
CA GLU A 128 -9.60 -23.00 37.62
C GLU A 128 -9.16 -21.89 38.60
N HIS A 129 -8.89 -20.68 38.12
CA HIS A 129 -8.56 -19.52 38.96
C HIS A 129 -9.72 -19.17 39.92
N ILE A 130 -10.96 -19.12 39.44
CA ILE A 130 -12.13 -18.82 40.27
C ILE A 130 -12.41 -19.93 41.30
N GLN A 131 -12.21 -21.20 40.92
CA GLN A 131 -12.42 -22.36 41.80
C GLN A 131 -11.36 -22.47 42.90
N ASN A 132 -10.11 -22.10 42.61
CA ASN A 132 -8.99 -22.26 43.54
C ASN A 132 -8.77 -21.07 44.48
N ASN A 133 -9.39 -19.91 44.21
CA ASN A 133 -9.20 -18.68 45.00
C ASN A 133 -10.51 -18.23 45.68
N LEU A 134 -10.40 -17.39 46.71
CA LEU A 134 -11.57 -16.83 47.40
C LEU A 134 -12.07 -15.57 46.68
N PRO A 135 -13.39 -15.38 46.51
CA PRO A 135 -13.94 -14.20 45.83
C PRO A 135 -13.53 -12.84 46.43
N ARG A 136 -13.21 -12.79 47.73
CA ARG A 136 -12.73 -11.56 48.39
C ARG A 136 -11.33 -11.12 47.93
N ASP A 137 -10.53 -12.06 47.43
CA ASP A 137 -9.13 -11.81 47.08
C ASP A 137 -9.00 -11.23 45.66
N PHE A 138 -9.93 -11.59 44.77
CA PHE A 138 -9.91 -11.15 43.37
C PHE A 138 -11.01 -10.13 42.99
N LEU A 139 -12.05 -9.96 43.81
CA LEU A 139 -13.03 -8.88 43.59
C LEU A 139 -12.68 -7.61 44.38
N THR A 140 -13.07 -6.46 43.83
CA THR A 140 -13.11 -5.21 44.62
C THR A 140 -14.23 -5.29 45.66
N THR A 141 -14.10 -4.51 46.75
CA THR A 141 -15.14 -4.46 47.80
C THR A 141 -16.50 -4.07 47.22
N GLU A 142 -16.53 -3.16 46.24
CA GLU A 142 -17.76 -2.73 45.57
C GLU A 142 -18.39 -3.85 44.74
N GLN A 143 -17.60 -4.54 43.89
CA GLN A 143 -18.08 -5.67 43.09
C GLN A 143 -18.54 -6.83 43.97
N PHE A 144 -17.80 -7.12 45.04
CA PHE A 144 -18.15 -8.17 45.99
C PHE A 144 -19.49 -7.89 46.68
N VAL A 145 -19.69 -6.67 47.19
CA VAL A 145 -20.96 -6.27 47.83
C VAL A 145 -22.10 -6.26 46.81
N GLN A 146 -21.85 -5.81 45.59
CA GLN A 146 -22.86 -5.80 44.53
C GLN A 146 -23.31 -7.23 44.17
N LEU A 147 -22.36 -8.15 43.96
CA LEU A 147 -22.65 -9.55 43.68
C LEU A 147 -23.44 -10.21 44.82
N ARG A 148 -23.08 -9.91 46.07
CA ARG A 148 -23.81 -10.38 47.25
C ARG A 148 -25.27 -9.89 47.27
N ARG A 149 -25.53 -8.62 46.95
CA ARG A 149 -26.89 -8.07 46.84
C ARG A 149 -27.69 -8.74 45.73
N GLU A 150 -27.07 -8.98 44.58
CA GLU A 150 -27.72 -9.66 43.44
C GLU A 150 -28.13 -11.09 43.80
N LEU A 151 -27.26 -11.84 44.46
CA LEU A 151 -27.56 -13.19 44.95
C LEU A 151 -28.65 -13.19 46.03
N ALA A 152 -28.65 -12.21 46.94
CA ALA A 152 -29.70 -12.07 47.95
C ALA A 152 -31.07 -11.77 47.32
N ALA A 153 -31.11 -10.89 46.30
CA ALA A 153 -32.31 -10.56 45.55
C ALA A 153 -32.84 -11.77 44.76
N ALA A 154 -31.96 -12.57 44.14
CA ALA A 154 -32.33 -13.79 43.42
C ALA A 154 -32.83 -14.92 44.34
N SER A 155 -32.37 -14.94 45.59
CA SER A 155 -32.76 -15.94 46.61
C SER A 155 -34.12 -15.68 47.26
N GLY A 156 -34.87 -14.67 46.79
CA GLY A 156 -36.25 -14.43 47.24
C GLY A 156 -36.39 -13.96 48.69
N HIS A 157 -35.32 -13.43 49.32
CA HIS A 157 -35.45 -12.73 50.60
C HIS A 157 -36.04 -11.33 50.35
N SER A 158 -37.28 -11.28 49.87
CA SER A 158 -38.13 -10.13 50.03
C SER A 158 -38.31 -9.91 51.53
N ALA A 159 -37.81 -8.78 52.02
CA ALA A 159 -37.98 -8.32 53.37
C ALA A 159 -39.48 -8.32 53.74
N GLU A 160 -39.91 -9.35 54.47
CA GLU A 160 -41.05 -9.25 55.37
C GLU A 160 -40.49 -9.16 56.80
N ASP A 161 -40.91 -8.07 57.44
CA ASP A 161 -40.76 -7.69 58.86
C ASP A 161 -39.39 -7.23 59.40
N GLY A 162 -39.30 -5.90 59.61
CA GLY A 162 -38.81 -5.30 60.85
C GLY A 162 -37.33 -4.90 60.95
N ASP A 163 -37.05 -3.59 60.81
CA ASP A 163 -35.97 -2.84 61.48
C ASP A 163 -34.57 -3.49 61.65
N GLU A 164 -34.01 -4.12 60.62
CA GLU A 164 -32.57 -4.46 60.58
C GLU A 164 -31.89 -3.93 59.31
N LEU A 165 -30.61 -3.58 59.45
CA LEU A 165 -29.73 -2.94 58.48
C LEU A 165 -29.77 -3.61 57.09
N PRO A 166 -29.43 -2.89 55.99
CA PRO A 166 -29.55 -3.40 54.63
C PRO A 166 -28.90 -4.78 54.47
N CYS A 167 -29.78 -5.77 54.34
CA CYS A 167 -29.51 -7.19 54.12
C CYS A 167 -28.47 -7.33 52.99
N GLY A 168 -27.28 -7.84 53.35
CA GLY A 168 -26.12 -7.92 52.46
C GLY A 168 -24.81 -7.35 53.05
N THR A 169 -24.84 -6.73 54.23
CA THR A 169 -23.64 -6.25 54.94
C THR A 169 -23.29 -7.04 56.20
N GLU A 170 -24.12 -8.00 56.62
CA GLU A 170 -23.82 -8.84 57.78
C GLU A 170 -22.82 -9.94 57.40
N ASP A 171 -21.76 -10.09 58.20
CA ASP A 171 -20.85 -11.22 58.07
C ASP A 171 -21.59 -12.49 58.50
N ILE A 172 -21.78 -13.41 57.54
CA ILE A 172 -22.37 -14.72 57.80
C ILE A 172 -21.49 -15.45 58.82
N THR A 173 -22.03 -15.66 60.03
CA THR A 173 -21.32 -16.32 61.13
C THR A 173 -21.34 -17.85 61.03
N ASP A 174 -22.26 -18.42 60.24
CA ASP A 174 -22.38 -19.86 59.98
C ASP A 174 -21.40 -20.32 58.88
N PRO A 175 -20.41 -21.17 59.20
CA PRO A 175 -19.44 -21.67 58.22
C PRO A 175 -20.07 -22.39 57.02
N ALA A 176 -21.19 -23.09 57.21
CA ALA A 176 -21.85 -23.82 56.12
C ALA A 176 -22.51 -22.84 55.14
N LYS A 177 -23.18 -21.81 55.65
CA LYS A 177 -23.80 -20.76 54.82
C LYS A 177 -22.75 -19.92 54.09
N LEU A 178 -21.61 -19.66 54.72
CA LEU A 178 -20.49 -18.95 54.08
C LEU A 178 -19.91 -19.76 52.91
N ILE A 179 -19.75 -21.07 53.05
CA ILE A 179 -19.29 -21.95 51.96
C ILE A 179 -20.30 -21.93 50.81
N THR A 180 -21.60 -22.03 51.09
CA THR A 180 -22.63 -21.96 50.03
C THR A 180 -22.67 -20.60 49.35
N GLU A 181 -22.46 -19.50 50.08
CA GLU A 181 -22.39 -18.17 49.49
C GLU A 181 -21.20 -18.04 48.55
N ILE A 182 -20.01 -18.48 48.99
CA ILE A 182 -18.79 -18.48 48.17
C ILE A 182 -18.99 -19.29 46.89
N GLU A 183 -19.62 -20.46 46.97
CA GLU A 183 -19.85 -21.29 45.79
C GLU A 183 -20.90 -20.68 44.84
N ASN A 184 -21.95 -20.06 45.38
CA ASN A 184 -22.93 -19.31 44.58
C ASN A 184 -22.28 -18.11 43.87
N MET A 185 -21.39 -17.39 44.54
CA MET A 185 -20.61 -16.30 43.93
C MET A 185 -19.72 -16.81 42.80
N ARG A 186 -18.98 -17.91 43.02
CA ARG A 186 -18.15 -18.54 41.98
C ARG A 186 -18.98 -18.95 40.77
N HIS A 187 -20.12 -19.60 41.01
CA HIS A 187 -21.02 -20.04 39.95
C HIS A 187 -21.53 -18.85 39.12
N ARG A 188 -21.97 -17.77 39.79
CA ARG A 188 -22.47 -16.57 39.12
C ARG A 188 -21.39 -15.87 38.28
N ILE A 189 -20.17 -15.79 38.79
CA ILE A 189 -19.04 -15.20 38.05
C ILE A 189 -18.71 -16.05 36.81
N ILE A 190 -18.68 -17.37 36.95
CA ILE A 190 -18.46 -18.29 35.82
C ILE A 190 -19.57 -18.15 34.78
N GLU A 191 -20.83 -18.01 35.21
CA GLU A 191 -21.97 -17.83 34.32
C GLU A 191 -21.85 -16.54 33.49
N ILE A 192 -21.53 -15.40 34.12
CA ILE A 192 -21.33 -14.12 33.42
C ILE A 192 -20.23 -14.27 32.35
N HIS A 193 -19.10 -14.89 32.70
CA HIS A 193 -17.99 -15.06 31.76
C HIS A 193 -18.26 -16.14 30.71
N GLN A 194 -19.16 -17.10 30.99
CA GLN A 194 -19.60 -18.09 30.00
C GLN A 194 -20.35 -17.40 28.86
N GLU A 195 -21.16 -16.38 29.12
CA GLU A 195 -21.82 -15.60 28.08
C GLU A 195 -20.81 -14.86 27.18
N ILE A 196 -19.83 -14.19 27.79
CA ILE A 196 -18.73 -13.51 27.08
C ILE A 196 -17.94 -14.51 26.23
N PHE A 197 -17.59 -15.66 26.81
CA PHE A 197 -16.90 -16.75 26.14
C PHE A 197 -17.71 -17.26 24.93
N ASN A 198 -19.00 -17.51 25.08
CA ASN A 198 -19.86 -18.01 24.00
C ASN A 198 -19.93 -17.00 22.84
N HIS A 199 -20.00 -15.70 23.15
CA HIS A 199 -19.95 -14.66 22.14
C HIS A 199 -18.60 -14.64 21.41
N ASN A 200 -17.49 -14.69 22.16
CA ASN A 200 -16.15 -14.72 21.60
C ASN A 200 -15.91 -15.98 20.75
N GLU A 201 -16.38 -17.16 21.19
CA GLU A 201 -16.33 -18.41 20.44
C GLU A 201 -17.00 -18.28 19.06
N HIS A 202 -18.16 -17.60 19.00
CA HIS A 202 -18.83 -17.32 17.74
C HIS A 202 -17.99 -16.40 16.84
N GLU A 203 -17.39 -15.36 17.41
CA GLU A 203 -16.49 -14.46 16.67
C GLU A 203 -15.19 -15.14 16.19
N VAL A 204 -14.64 -16.06 16.98
CA VAL A 204 -13.49 -16.91 16.60
C VAL A 204 -13.88 -17.83 15.44
N SER A 205 -15.04 -18.51 15.54
CA SER A 205 -15.52 -19.44 14.52
C SER A 205 -15.64 -18.78 13.14
N LYS A 206 -16.14 -17.54 13.08
CA LYS A 206 -16.21 -16.75 11.83
C LYS A 206 -14.85 -16.54 11.16
N ARG A 207 -13.77 -16.50 11.93
CA ARG A 207 -12.42 -16.11 11.49
C ARG A 207 -11.45 -17.28 11.41
N TRP A 208 -11.82 -18.43 11.97
CA TRP A 208 -10.97 -19.59 12.13
C TRP A 208 -10.34 -20.04 10.81
N THR A 209 -11.16 -20.17 9.77
CA THR A 209 -10.70 -20.65 8.44
C THR A 209 -9.69 -19.70 7.80
N PHE A 210 -9.88 -18.38 7.97
CA PHE A 210 -8.94 -17.38 7.48
C PHE A 210 -7.62 -17.41 8.24
N GLU A 211 -7.66 -17.48 9.57
CA GLU A 211 -6.47 -17.50 10.44
C GLU A 211 -5.66 -18.80 10.31
N GLU A 212 -6.33 -19.94 10.10
CA GLU A 212 -5.71 -21.24 9.84
C GLU A 212 -5.01 -21.25 8.46
N ALA A 213 -5.62 -20.61 7.46
CA ALA A 213 -5.04 -20.51 6.12
C ALA A 213 -3.78 -19.62 6.06
N ILE A 214 -3.51 -18.80 7.07
CA ILE A 214 -2.27 -18.01 7.19
C ILE A 214 -1.13 -18.91 7.66
N LYS A 215 -0.37 -19.44 6.69
CA LYS A 215 0.79 -20.30 6.98
C LYS A 215 2.04 -19.51 7.41
N ARG A 216 2.15 -18.25 7.00
CA ARG A 216 3.30 -17.39 7.29
C ARG A 216 2.84 -16.01 7.80
N PRO A 217 2.66 -15.85 9.12
CA PRO A 217 2.21 -14.59 9.74
C PRO A 217 3.35 -13.56 9.93
N TYR A 218 4.59 -13.92 9.58
CA TYR A 218 5.77 -13.08 9.70
C TYR A 218 6.33 -12.70 8.32
N PHE A 219 7.11 -11.63 8.29
CA PHE A 219 7.79 -11.20 7.07
C PHE A 219 8.86 -12.20 6.62
N HIS A 220 8.88 -12.52 5.31
CA HIS A 220 9.99 -13.22 4.68
C HIS A 220 10.13 -12.78 3.23
N VAL A 221 11.37 -12.69 2.73
CA VAL A 221 11.70 -12.22 1.36
C VAL A 221 11.18 -13.16 0.26
N LYS A 222 10.76 -14.39 0.62
CA LYS A 222 10.28 -15.37 -0.36
C LYS A 222 8.85 -15.00 -0.72
N PRO A 223 8.49 -14.97 -2.02
CA PRO A 223 7.11 -14.69 -2.41
C PRO A 223 6.13 -15.64 -1.71
N LEU A 224 5.00 -15.09 -1.27
CA LEU A 224 3.83 -15.85 -0.86
C LEU A 224 3.15 -16.47 -2.08
N GLU A 225 2.51 -17.62 -1.85
CA GLU A 225 1.66 -18.28 -2.83
C GLU A 225 0.39 -17.46 -3.09
N LYS A 226 -0.12 -17.52 -4.32
CA LYS A 226 -1.35 -16.81 -4.71
C LYS A 226 -2.55 -17.13 -3.81
N ILE A 227 -2.63 -18.35 -3.29
CA ILE A 227 -3.72 -18.77 -2.39
C ILE A 227 -3.67 -18.03 -1.05
N GLN A 228 -2.47 -17.76 -0.51
CA GLN A 228 -2.31 -16.98 0.72
C GLN A 228 -2.61 -15.50 0.47
N LEU A 229 -2.22 -14.96 -0.69
CA LEU A 229 -2.58 -13.58 -1.08
C LEU A 229 -4.10 -13.43 -1.22
N LYS A 230 -4.77 -14.44 -1.79
CA LYS A 230 -6.24 -14.47 -1.89
C LYS A 230 -6.89 -14.52 -0.51
N ASN A 231 -6.41 -15.39 0.38
CA ASN A 231 -6.89 -15.48 1.76
C ASN A 231 -6.79 -14.14 2.50
N TRP A 232 -5.65 -13.44 2.40
CA TRP A 232 -5.49 -12.11 3.00
C TRP A 232 -6.48 -11.09 2.43
N LYS A 233 -6.73 -11.10 1.11
CA LYS A 233 -7.68 -10.18 0.47
C LYS A 233 -9.10 -10.43 0.97
N GLU A 234 -9.53 -11.70 1.00
CA GLU A 234 -10.87 -12.10 1.45
C GLU A 234 -11.05 -11.84 2.95
N TYR A 235 -10.05 -12.10 3.77
CA TYR A 235 -10.12 -11.84 5.22
C TYR A 235 -10.19 -10.33 5.52
N LEU A 236 -9.41 -9.51 4.82
CA LEU A 236 -9.49 -8.06 4.94
C LEU A 236 -10.87 -7.54 4.53
N GLU A 237 -11.45 -8.07 3.44
CA GLU A 237 -12.80 -7.70 3.00
C GLU A 237 -13.86 -8.07 4.04
N PHE A 238 -13.76 -9.27 4.61
CA PHE A 238 -14.64 -9.71 5.68
C PHE A 238 -14.60 -8.78 6.91
N GLU A 239 -13.41 -8.42 7.40
CA GLU A 239 -13.30 -7.50 8.55
C GLU A 239 -13.72 -6.08 8.18
N ILE A 240 -13.48 -5.59 6.96
CA ILE A 240 -13.95 -4.26 6.53
C ILE A 240 -15.47 -4.16 6.59
N GLU A 241 -16.18 -5.24 6.25
CA GLU A 241 -17.65 -5.27 6.22
C GLU A 241 -18.27 -5.50 7.62
N ASN A 242 -17.65 -6.32 8.46
CA ASN A 242 -18.26 -6.80 9.70
C ASN A 242 -17.55 -6.37 11.00
N GLY A 243 -16.28 -5.97 10.90
CA GLY A 243 -15.41 -5.65 12.02
C GLY A 243 -15.47 -4.20 12.47
N THR A 244 -14.87 -3.92 13.62
CA THR A 244 -14.66 -2.54 14.09
C THR A 244 -13.48 -1.91 13.36
N HIS A 245 -13.44 -0.59 13.27
CA HIS A 245 -12.32 0.14 12.65
C HIS A 245 -10.96 -0.28 13.23
N GLU A 246 -10.86 -0.41 14.55
CA GLU A 246 -9.64 -0.82 15.23
C GLU A 246 -9.20 -2.22 14.81
N ARG A 247 -10.14 -3.16 14.71
CA ARG A 247 -9.85 -4.54 14.28
C ARG A 247 -9.39 -4.60 12.83
N VAL A 248 -10.01 -3.82 11.96
CA VAL A 248 -9.61 -3.69 10.56
C VAL A 248 -8.19 -3.14 10.44
N VAL A 249 -7.86 -2.07 11.18
CA VAL A 249 -6.52 -1.49 11.19
C VAL A 249 -5.48 -2.50 11.70
N VAL A 250 -5.76 -3.21 12.79
CA VAL A 250 -4.88 -4.27 13.31
C VAL A 250 -4.66 -5.36 12.25
N LEU A 251 -5.72 -5.81 11.57
CA LEU A 251 -5.58 -6.83 10.53
C LEU A 251 -4.78 -6.30 9.32
N PHE A 252 -4.97 -5.04 8.92
CA PHE A 252 -4.14 -4.42 7.89
C PHE A 252 -2.68 -4.35 8.29
N GLU A 253 -2.35 -3.94 9.52
CA GLU A 253 -0.98 -3.90 10.02
C GLU A 253 -0.34 -5.30 10.04
N ARG A 254 -1.08 -6.34 10.47
CA ARG A 254 -0.64 -7.75 10.37
C ARG A 254 -0.40 -8.17 8.91
N CYS A 255 -1.31 -7.80 8.01
CA CYS A 255 -1.21 -8.12 6.60
C CYS A 255 0.04 -7.49 5.97
N VAL A 256 0.30 -6.20 6.20
CA VAL A 256 1.46 -5.51 5.61
C VAL A 256 2.80 -5.97 6.20
N ILE A 257 2.83 -6.56 7.40
CA ILE A 257 4.02 -7.26 7.90
C ILE A 257 4.32 -8.49 7.03
N SER A 258 3.34 -9.37 6.83
CA SER A 258 3.52 -10.61 6.05
C SER A 258 3.70 -10.35 4.55
N CYS A 259 2.98 -9.34 4.05
CA CYS A 259 2.82 -9.02 2.63
C CYS A 259 3.54 -7.71 2.25
N ALA A 260 4.58 -7.30 2.98
CA ALA A 260 5.24 -6.00 2.82
C ALA A 260 5.71 -5.70 1.38
N LEU A 261 6.06 -6.73 0.60
CA LEU A 261 6.57 -6.58 -0.77
C LEU A 261 5.46 -6.52 -1.86
N TYR A 262 4.19 -6.49 -1.47
CA TYR A 262 3.04 -6.49 -2.38
C TYR A 262 2.30 -5.16 -2.31
N GLU A 263 2.49 -4.33 -3.35
CA GLU A 263 1.91 -2.97 -3.41
C GLU A 263 0.38 -2.93 -3.32
N ASP A 264 -0.32 -3.96 -3.83
CA ASP A 264 -1.78 -4.08 -3.76
C ASP A 264 -2.34 -3.89 -2.34
N PHE A 265 -1.69 -4.48 -1.32
CA PHE A 265 -2.19 -4.42 0.06
C PHE A 265 -1.96 -3.04 0.69
N TRP A 266 -0.82 -2.41 0.41
CA TRP A 266 -0.56 -1.03 0.84
C TRP A 266 -1.55 -0.05 0.19
N ILE A 267 -1.83 -0.23 -1.10
CA ILE A 267 -2.81 0.60 -1.82
C ILE A 267 -4.21 0.37 -1.26
N LYS A 268 -4.62 -0.88 -0.99
CA LYS A 268 -5.91 -1.18 -0.37
C LYS A 268 -6.01 -0.59 1.04
N TYR A 269 -4.93 -0.62 1.82
CA TYR A 269 -4.87 -0.04 3.15
C TYR A 269 -4.99 1.49 3.11
N ALA A 270 -4.25 2.16 2.22
CA ALA A 270 -4.36 3.59 2.01
C ALA A 270 -5.80 4.00 1.63
N LYS A 271 -6.42 3.29 0.68
CA LYS A 271 -7.82 3.53 0.29
C LYS A 271 -8.82 3.35 1.43
N TYR A 272 -8.62 2.35 2.29
CA TYR A 272 -9.45 2.20 3.49
C TYR A 272 -9.28 3.41 4.42
N MET A 273 -8.04 3.84 4.64
CA MET A 273 -7.72 4.96 5.53
C MET A 273 -8.18 6.34 5.01
N GLU A 274 -8.43 6.50 3.71
CA GLU A 274 -8.94 7.76 3.11
C GLU A 274 -10.24 8.24 3.77
N ASN A 275 -11.11 7.30 4.19
CA ASN A 275 -12.37 7.61 4.86
C ASN A 275 -12.23 7.86 6.37
N HIS A 276 -11.05 7.63 6.94
CA HIS A 276 -10.85 7.63 8.40
C HIS A 276 -9.83 8.69 8.86
N SER A 277 -8.72 8.87 8.14
CA SER A 277 -7.72 9.87 8.48
C SER A 277 -6.71 10.12 7.37
N ILE A 278 -6.61 11.38 6.96
CA ILE A 278 -5.63 11.89 5.98
C ILE A 278 -4.19 11.61 6.43
N GLU A 279 -3.88 11.84 7.71
CA GLU A 279 -2.52 11.60 8.23
C GLU A 279 -2.19 10.10 8.26
N GLY A 280 -3.20 9.25 8.47
CA GLY A 280 -3.06 7.80 8.37
C GLY A 280 -2.67 7.36 6.97
N VAL A 281 -3.36 7.88 5.95
CA VAL A 281 -3.04 7.61 4.54
C VAL A 281 -1.60 8.03 4.22
N ARG A 282 -1.19 9.24 4.65
CA ARG A 282 0.18 9.74 4.48
C ARG A 282 1.21 8.82 5.12
N HIS A 283 0.96 8.38 6.35
CA HIS A 283 1.84 7.45 7.06
C HIS A 283 1.94 6.08 6.35
N VAL A 284 0.82 5.55 5.85
CA VAL A 284 0.78 4.29 5.10
C VAL A 284 1.60 4.40 3.81
N TYR A 285 1.39 5.45 3.01
CA TYR A 285 2.15 5.66 1.78
C TYR A 285 3.63 5.90 2.05
N SER A 286 3.97 6.71 3.07
CA SER A 286 5.36 6.97 3.45
C SER A 286 6.08 5.66 3.79
N ARG A 287 5.51 4.80 4.64
CA ARG A 287 6.08 3.48 4.97
C ARG A 287 6.23 2.59 3.73
N ALA A 288 5.17 2.51 2.92
CA ALA A 288 5.19 1.70 1.70
C ALA A 288 6.33 2.15 0.76
N CYS A 289 6.43 3.45 0.47
CA CYS A 289 7.32 4.00 -0.54
C CYS A 289 8.77 4.16 -0.07
N THR A 290 9.00 4.52 1.19
CA THR A 290 10.35 4.85 1.69
C THR A 290 11.10 3.65 2.28
N ILE A 291 10.37 2.64 2.77
CA ILE A 291 10.96 1.48 3.45
C ILE A 291 10.85 0.22 2.58
N HIS A 292 9.63 -0.17 2.18
CA HIS A 292 9.38 -1.51 1.66
C HIS A 292 9.42 -1.60 0.12
N LEU A 293 8.90 -0.58 -0.57
CA LEU A 293 8.64 -0.57 -2.02
C LEU A 293 9.27 0.65 -2.73
N PRO A 294 10.56 0.99 -2.50
CA PRO A 294 11.19 2.18 -3.08
C PRO A 294 11.30 2.14 -4.61
N LYS A 295 11.14 0.95 -5.22
CA LYS A 295 11.30 0.75 -6.67
C LYS A 295 9.98 0.48 -7.42
N LYS A 296 8.84 0.48 -6.72
CA LYS A 296 7.54 0.17 -7.34
C LYS A 296 6.83 1.46 -7.77
N PRO A 297 6.62 1.72 -9.06
CA PRO A 297 6.15 3.03 -9.51
C PRO A 297 4.70 3.35 -9.14
N MET A 298 3.80 2.36 -9.10
CA MET A 298 2.38 2.61 -8.92
C MET A 298 2.07 3.24 -7.55
N VAL A 299 2.64 2.68 -6.47
CA VAL A 299 2.42 3.20 -5.12
C VAL A 299 2.96 4.62 -4.93
N HIS A 300 4.10 4.98 -5.54
CA HIS A 300 4.66 6.33 -5.49
C HIS A 300 3.81 7.33 -6.28
N MET A 301 3.27 6.92 -7.44
CA MET A 301 2.37 7.76 -8.22
C MET A 301 1.05 8.03 -7.49
N LEU A 302 0.50 7.01 -6.82
CA LEU A 302 -0.72 7.16 -6.01
C LEU A 302 -0.46 8.05 -4.79
N TRP A 303 0.69 7.92 -4.14
CA TRP A 303 1.07 8.81 -3.04
C TRP A 303 1.17 10.28 -3.51
N ALA A 304 1.86 10.54 -4.61
CA ALA A 304 1.95 11.89 -5.16
C ALA A 304 0.58 12.46 -5.57
N ALA A 305 -0.29 11.63 -6.14
CA ALA A 305 -1.66 12.02 -6.47
C ALA A 305 -2.51 12.33 -5.22
N PHE A 306 -2.33 11.55 -4.15
CA PHE A 306 -2.95 11.80 -2.86
C PHE A 306 -2.50 13.14 -2.28
N GLU A 307 -1.19 13.43 -2.22
CA GLU A 307 -0.71 14.71 -1.68
C GLU A 307 -1.18 15.90 -2.53
N GLU A 308 -1.23 15.75 -3.86
CA GLU A 308 -1.82 16.76 -4.75
C GLU A 308 -3.30 16.99 -4.43
N GLN A 309 -4.09 15.93 -4.21
CA GLN A 309 -5.50 16.03 -3.84
C GLN A 309 -5.70 16.71 -2.47
N GLN A 310 -4.77 16.53 -1.53
CA GLN A 310 -4.79 17.20 -0.23
C GLN A 310 -4.25 18.64 -0.27
N GLY A 311 -3.76 19.11 -1.42
CA GLY A 311 -3.20 20.45 -1.61
C GLY A 311 -1.70 20.59 -1.25
N ASN A 312 -1.03 19.50 -0.88
CA ASN A 312 0.41 19.47 -0.56
C ASN A 312 1.26 19.31 -1.83
N ILE A 313 1.24 20.32 -2.69
CA ILE A 313 1.82 20.23 -4.04
C ILE A 313 3.34 20.06 -4.00
N ASP A 314 4.03 20.74 -3.08
CA ASP A 314 5.48 20.65 -2.94
C ASP A 314 5.94 19.25 -2.51
N GLU A 315 5.12 18.57 -1.70
CA GLU A 315 5.39 17.19 -1.31
C GLU A 315 5.19 16.24 -2.49
N ALA A 316 4.12 16.41 -3.28
CA ALA A 316 3.93 15.66 -4.52
C ALA A 316 5.10 15.84 -5.50
N ARG A 317 5.63 17.07 -5.63
CA ARG A 317 6.85 17.36 -6.42
C ARG A 317 8.05 16.60 -5.87
N ARG A 318 8.28 16.67 -4.56
CA ARG A 318 9.40 16.01 -3.88
C ARG A 318 9.37 14.50 -4.08
N ILE A 319 8.21 13.88 -3.91
CA ILE A 319 7.99 12.43 -4.11
C ILE A 319 8.37 12.03 -5.53
N LEU A 320 7.79 12.71 -6.54
CA LEU A 320 8.04 12.37 -7.94
C LEU A 320 9.50 12.61 -8.36
N LYS A 321 10.12 13.69 -7.87
CA LYS A 321 11.53 13.99 -8.12
C LYS A 321 12.44 12.92 -7.52
N THR A 322 12.25 12.61 -6.23
CA THR A 322 13.05 11.58 -5.53
C THR A 322 12.91 10.22 -6.20
N PHE A 323 11.70 9.88 -6.64
CA PHE A 323 11.44 8.61 -7.31
C PHE A 323 12.09 8.55 -8.70
N GLU A 324 12.06 9.63 -9.47
CA GLU A 324 12.75 9.71 -10.77
C GLU A 324 14.27 9.57 -10.63
N GLU A 325 14.86 10.15 -9.59
CA GLU A 325 16.29 9.97 -9.27
C GLU A 325 16.62 8.52 -8.88
N CYS A 326 15.67 7.80 -8.27
CA CYS A 326 15.82 6.39 -7.92
C CYS A 326 15.68 5.45 -9.14
N ILE A 327 14.75 5.74 -10.06
CA ILE A 327 14.48 4.93 -11.26
C ILE A 327 14.64 5.77 -12.52
N LEU A 328 15.84 5.71 -13.09
CA LEU A 328 16.18 6.41 -14.32
C LEU A 328 15.44 5.83 -15.54
N GLY A 329 14.97 6.72 -16.43
CA GLY A 329 14.44 6.35 -17.75
C GLY A 329 12.97 5.94 -17.77
N LEU A 330 12.23 6.13 -16.66
CA LEU A 330 10.82 5.79 -16.61
C LEU A 330 9.94 6.98 -17.04
N ALA A 331 9.65 7.06 -18.35
CA ALA A 331 8.95 8.19 -18.97
C ALA A 331 7.63 8.60 -18.30
N MET A 332 6.87 7.64 -17.75
CA MET A 332 5.61 7.93 -17.07
C MET A 332 5.79 8.88 -15.86
N ILE A 333 6.94 8.84 -15.17
CA ILE A 333 7.21 9.68 -14.01
C ILE A 333 7.49 11.11 -14.44
N ARG A 334 8.34 11.29 -15.46
CA ARG A 334 8.58 12.60 -16.07
C ARG A 334 7.27 13.23 -16.56
N LEU A 335 6.42 12.45 -17.23
CA LEU A 335 5.10 12.93 -17.68
C LEU A 335 4.16 13.29 -16.53
N ARG A 336 4.22 12.57 -15.41
CA ARG A 336 3.45 12.89 -14.20
C ARG A 336 3.92 14.21 -13.58
N ARG A 337 5.24 14.44 -13.47
CA ARG A 337 5.83 15.72 -13.01
C ARG A 337 5.41 16.90 -13.87
N VAL A 338 5.55 16.76 -15.19
CA VAL A 338 5.13 17.79 -16.16
C VAL A 338 3.62 18.08 -16.03
N SER A 339 2.80 17.04 -15.84
CA SER A 339 1.36 17.21 -15.70
C SER A 339 0.96 17.87 -14.39
N LEU A 340 1.70 17.62 -13.30
CA LEU A 340 1.54 18.30 -12.01
C LEU A 340 1.82 19.80 -12.17
N GLU A 341 2.98 20.18 -12.71
CA GLU A 341 3.32 21.60 -12.91
C GLU A 341 2.33 22.30 -13.83
N ARG A 342 1.88 21.62 -14.89
CA ARG A 342 0.85 22.16 -15.80
C ARG A 342 -0.47 22.44 -15.08
N ARG A 343 -0.95 21.54 -14.21
CA ARG A 343 -2.22 21.74 -13.47
C ARG A 343 -2.15 22.89 -12.49
N HIS A 344 -0.95 23.20 -11.98
CA HIS A 344 -0.72 24.28 -11.02
C HIS A 344 -0.19 25.58 -11.65
N GLY A 345 -0.20 25.69 -12.98
CA GLY A 345 0.14 26.94 -13.68
C GLY A 345 1.64 27.19 -13.90
N ASN A 346 2.52 26.30 -13.44
CA ASN A 346 3.97 26.39 -13.60
C ASN A 346 4.41 25.94 -15.00
N MET A 347 4.02 26.70 -16.02
CA MET A 347 4.26 26.33 -17.43
C MET A 347 5.76 26.33 -17.78
N GLU A 348 6.55 27.24 -17.19
CA GLU A 348 7.99 27.31 -17.39
C GLU A 348 8.70 26.05 -16.90
N GLU A 349 8.37 25.57 -15.69
CA GLU A 349 8.94 24.33 -15.16
C GLU A 349 8.46 23.11 -15.94
N ALA A 350 7.18 23.05 -16.33
CA ALA A 350 6.65 21.98 -17.16
C ALA A 350 7.40 21.85 -18.50
N GLU A 351 7.74 22.99 -19.10
CA GLU A 351 8.55 23.06 -20.31
C GLU A 351 10.00 22.66 -20.06
N HIS A 352 10.64 23.23 -19.04
CA HIS A 352 12.01 22.92 -18.65
C HIS A 352 12.23 21.42 -18.40
N LEU A 353 11.27 20.77 -17.73
CA LEU A 353 11.32 19.32 -17.46
C LEU A 353 11.32 18.48 -18.75
N LEU A 354 10.59 18.90 -19.77
CA LEU A 354 10.55 18.23 -21.08
C LEU A 354 11.80 18.53 -21.90
N GLU A 355 12.28 19.77 -21.91
CA GLU A 355 13.53 20.13 -22.57
C GLU A 355 14.72 19.36 -21.97
N ASP A 356 14.79 19.28 -20.64
CA ASP A 356 15.77 18.47 -19.91
C ASP A 356 15.68 16.98 -20.29
N ALA A 357 14.47 16.45 -20.42
CA ALA A 357 14.25 15.07 -20.83
C ALA A 357 14.68 14.80 -22.29
N VAL A 358 14.49 15.76 -23.21
CA VAL A 358 15.01 15.66 -24.59
C VAL A 358 16.54 15.68 -24.59
N ARG A 359 17.16 16.59 -23.82
CA ARG A 359 18.64 16.72 -23.76
C ARG A 359 19.32 15.50 -23.15
N ASN A 360 18.73 14.93 -22.09
CA ASN A 360 19.33 13.83 -21.33
C ASN A 360 18.81 12.44 -21.75
N ALA A 361 18.03 12.35 -22.84
CA ALA A 361 17.54 11.08 -23.36
C ALA A 361 18.69 10.13 -23.72
N LYS A 362 18.55 8.84 -23.42
CA LYS A 362 19.59 7.83 -23.67
C LYS A 362 19.56 7.29 -25.08
N SER A 363 18.42 7.43 -25.77
CA SER A 363 18.24 6.98 -27.14
C SER A 363 17.58 8.06 -27.98
N ILE A 364 17.88 8.03 -29.29
CA ILE A 364 17.25 8.93 -30.27
C ILE A 364 15.73 8.79 -30.23
N SER A 365 15.21 7.56 -30.13
CA SER A 365 13.76 7.31 -30.05
C SER A 365 13.12 7.91 -28.79
N GLU A 366 13.83 7.88 -27.66
CA GLU A 366 13.39 8.52 -26.41
C GLU A 366 13.40 10.05 -26.52
N ALA A 367 14.45 10.63 -27.11
CA ALA A 367 14.53 12.07 -27.38
C ALA A 367 13.35 12.52 -28.27
N SER A 368 13.09 11.78 -29.34
CA SER A 368 11.95 12.00 -30.25
C SER A 368 10.61 11.89 -29.52
N PHE A 369 10.45 10.94 -28.61
CA PHE A 369 9.24 10.82 -27.79
C PHE A 369 9.02 12.06 -26.92
N TYR A 370 10.04 12.54 -26.20
CA TYR A 370 9.92 13.75 -25.38
C TYR A 370 9.74 15.01 -26.22
N ALA A 371 10.38 15.11 -27.38
CA ALA A 371 10.22 16.23 -28.30
C ALA A 371 8.77 16.34 -28.81
N ILE A 372 8.12 15.22 -29.11
CA ILE A 372 6.69 15.19 -29.46
C ILE A 372 5.84 15.72 -28.29
N LYS A 373 6.14 15.32 -27.05
CA LYS A 373 5.40 15.79 -25.86
C LYS A 373 5.62 17.27 -25.61
N LEU A 374 6.85 17.77 -25.78
CA LEU A 374 7.20 19.19 -25.70
C LEU A 374 6.45 20.01 -26.74
N ALA A 375 6.51 19.61 -28.00
CA ALA A 375 5.83 20.33 -29.08
C ALA A 375 4.31 20.36 -28.87
N ARG A 376 3.69 19.26 -28.44
CA ARG A 376 2.26 19.23 -28.08
C ARG A 376 1.93 20.17 -26.92
N HIS A 377 2.77 20.21 -25.89
CA HIS A 377 2.59 21.12 -24.76
C HIS A 377 2.65 22.59 -25.20
N LEU A 378 3.71 22.97 -25.92
CA LEU A 378 3.90 24.31 -26.46
C LEU A 378 2.74 24.74 -27.37
N PHE A 379 2.30 23.84 -28.25
CA PHE A 379 1.25 24.15 -29.20
C PHE A 379 -0.14 24.23 -28.54
N LYS A 380 -0.58 23.17 -27.85
CA LYS A 380 -1.96 23.09 -27.36
C LYS A 380 -2.19 23.88 -26.06
N VAL A 381 -1.18 23.96 -25.19
CA VAL A 381 -1.29 24.61 -23.88
C VAL A 381 -0.83 26.07 -23.96
N GLN A 382 0.41 26.32 -24.39
CA GLN A 382 0.98 27.68 -24.43
C GLN A 382 0.63 28.46 -25.71
N LYS A 383 -0.02 27.84 -26.70
CA LYS A 383 -0.40 28.44 -27.99
C LYS A 383 0.79 28.97 -28.82
N ASN A 384 1.99 28.43 -28.59
CA ASN A 384 3.21 28.83 -29.29
C ASN A 384 3.53 27.85 -30.44
N LEU A 385 2.83 28.01 -31.57
CA LEU A 385 3.04 27.20 -32.77
C LEU A 385 4.47 27.34 -33.36
N PRO A 386 5.06 28.54 -33.49
CA PRO A 386 6.41 28.67 -34.04
C PRO A 386 7.46 27.90 -33.24
N LYS A 387 7.40 27.94 -31.90
CA LYS A 387 8.33 27.19 -31.04
C LYS A 387 8.08 25.68 -31.15
N ALA A 388 6.83 25.23 -31.17
CA ALA A 388 6.50 23.82 -31.36
C ALA A 388 7.02 23.26 -32.70
N ARG A 389 6.87 24.03 -33.78
CA ARG A 389 7.39 23.68 -35.11
C ARG A 389 8.91 23.54 -35.12
N LYS A 390 9.61 24.48 -34.46
CA LYS A 390 11.06 24.44 -34.30
C LYS A 390 11.52 23.17 -33.59
N VAL A 391 10.89 22.83 -32.46
CA VAL A 391 11.19 21.61 -31.69
C VAL A 391 11.03 20.34 -32.54
N LEU A 392 9.94 20.22 -33.30
CA LEU A 392 9.74 19.06 -34.17
C LEU A 392 10.72 19.02 -35.34
N SER A 393 11.05 20.17 -35.92
CA SER A 393 12.02 20.25 -37.02
C SER A 393 13.42 19.82 -36.55
N GLU A 394 13.86 20.30 -35.39
CA GLU A 394 15.13 19.88 -34.77
C GLU A 394 15.14 18.38 -34.45
N ALA A 395 14.04 17.84 -33.92
CA ALA A 395 13.91 16.41 -33.67
C ALA A 395 13.93 15.56 -34.95
N ILE A 396 13.33 16.04 -36.06
CA ILE A 396 13.36 15.36 -37.35
C ILE A 396 14.77 15.32 -37.92
N GLU A 397 15.58 16.37 -37.76
CA GLU A 397 16.97 16.36 -38.22
C GLU A 397 17.82 15.31 -37.49
N LEU A 398 17.48 15.01 -36.23
CA LEU A 398 18.14 13.96 -35.44
C LEU A 398 17.58 12.56 -35.72
N ASP A 399 16.28 12.43 -35.94
CA ASP A 399 15.56 11.15 -36.11
C ASP A 399 14.72 11.14 -37.40
N LYS A 400 15.43 11.12 -38.54
CA LYS A 400 14.82 11.26 -39.88
C LYS A 400 13.87 10.12 -40.25
N GLU A 401 14.00 8.97 -39.61
CA GLU A 401 13.24 7.75 -39.91
C GLU A 401 11.96 7.62 -39.07
N ASN A 402 11.77 8.46 -38.04
CA ASN A 402 10.65 8.32 -37.13
C ASN A 402 9.40 9.02 -37.64
N THR A 403 8.49 8.20 -38.18
CA THR A 403 7.19 8.63 -38.72
C THR A 403 6.34 9.43 -37.74
N LYS A 404 6.48 9.20 -36.42
CA LYS A 404 5.66 9.88 -35.41
C LYS A 404 5.96 11.37 -35.36
N LEU A 405 7.20 11.80 -35.66
CA LEU A 405 7.56 13.21 -35.69
C LEU A 405 6.83 13.95 -36.81
N TYR A 406 6.90 13.41 -38.03
CA TYR A 406 6.20 13.96 -39.21
C TYR A 406 4.69 13.97 -39.02
N LEU A 407 4.10 12.89 -38.46
CA LEU A 407 2.66 12.83 -38.18
C LEU A 407 2.22 13.92 -37.21
N ASN A 408 3.00 14.18 -36.15
CA ASN A 408 2.69 15.22 -35.17
C ASN A 408 2.86 16.63 -35.75
N LEU A 409 3.88 16.84 -36.60
CA LEU A 409 4.08 18.12 -37.28
C LEU A 409 2.90 18.43 -38.20
N LEU A 410 2.51 17.45 -39.01
CA LEU A 410 1.37 17.55 -39.91
C LEU A 410 0.06 17.80 -39.13
N GLU A 411 -0.21 17.05 -38.06
CA GLU A 411 -1.38 17.27 -37.20
C GLU A 411 -1.45 18.72 -36.66
N MET A 412 -0.30 19.33 -36.34
CA MET A 412 -0.25 20.72 -35.89
C MET A 412 -0.61 21.70 -37.01
N GLU A 413 -0.05 21.55 -38.21
CA GLU A 413 -0.34 22.44 -39.35
C GLU A 413 -1.79 22.34 -39.80
N TYR A 414 -2.36 21.13 -39.82
CA TYR A 414 -3.77 20.87 -40.16
C TYR A 414 -4.76 21.50 -39.17
N SER A 415 -4.35 21.71 -37.93
CA SER A 415 -5.25 22.28 -36.92
C SER A 415 -5.39 23.80 -36.99
N GLY A 416 -4.62 24.47 -37.87
CA GLY A 416 -4.81 25.87 -38.21
C GLY A 416 -5.74 26.07 -39.41
N ASP A 417 -5.74 27.29 -39.98
CA ASP A 417 -6.44 27.56 -41.23
C ASP A 417 -5.73 26.86 -42.40
N LEU A 418 -6.41 25.91 -43.05
CA LEU A 418 -5.87 25.10 -44.13
C LEU A 418 -5.38 25.93 -45.32
N LYS A 419 -5.98 27.10 -45.57
CA LYS A 419 -5.57 27.98 -46.68
C LYS A 419 -4.32 28.77 -46.34
N GLN A 420 -4.19 29.23 -45.09
CA GLN A 420 -3.00 29.97 -44.65
C GLN A 420 -1.81 29.04 -44.43
N ASN A 421 -2.07 27.80 -44.02
CA ASN A 421 -1.05 26.80 -43.77
C ASN A 421 -0.80 25.87 -44.97
N GLU A 422 -1.45 26.05 -46.13
CA GLU A 422 -1.34 25.15 -47.29
C GLU A 422 0.13 24.91 -47.67
N GLU A 423 0.92 25.98 -47.77
CA GLU A 423 2.35 25.90 -48.10
C GLU A 423 3.16 25.15 -47.04
N ASN A 424 2.86 25.35 -45.75
CA ASN A 424 3.52 24.65 -44.66
C ASN A 424 3.15 23.15 -44.64
N ILE A 425 1.88 22.83 -44.91
CA ILE A 425 1.37 21.45 -44.99
C ILE A 425 2.06 20.71 -46.14
N LEU A 426 2.12 21.34 -47.32
CA LEU A 426 2.81 20.78 -48.48
C LEU A 426 4.31 20.60 -48.21
N SER A 427 4.97 21.58 -47.59
CA SER A 427 6.36 21.46 -47.18
C SER A 427 6.59 20.29 -46.21
N CYS A 428 5.66 20.04 -45.28
CA CYS A 428 5.73 18.89 -44.37
C CYS A 428 5.58 17.56 -45.11
N PHE A 429 4.64 17.48 -46.06
CA PHE A 429 4.49 16.31 -46.93
C PHE A 429 5.75 16.08 -47.76
N ASP A 430 6.28 17.11 -48.41
CA ASP A 430 7.47 17.02 -49.24
C ASP A 430 8.68 16.56 -48.44
N LYS A 431 8.85 17.05 -47.20
CA LYS A 431 9.91 16.57 -46.30
C LYS A 431 9.76 15.10 -45.94
N ALA A 432 8.55 14.61 -45.74
CA ALA A 432 8.31 13.20 -45.43
C ALA A 432 8.48 12.30 -46.67
N VAL A 433 7.99 12.75 -47.83
CA VAL A 433 8.02 12.00 -49.10
C VAL A 433 9.41 11.98 -49.72
N HIS A 434 10.21 13.03 -49.57
CA HIS A 434 11.61 13.06 -50.02
C HIS A 434 12.62 12.67 -48.94
N GLY A 435 12.15 12.39 -47.72
CA GLY A 435 12.98 12.10 -46.56
C GLY A 435 13.53 10.66 -46.52
N ALA A 436 14.23 10.35 -45.42
CA ALA A 436 14.84 9.04 -45.17
C ALA A 436 13.84 7.97 -44.69
N LEU A 437 12.54 8.25 -44.69
CA LEU A 437 11.51 7.29 -44.29
C LEU A 437 11.53 6.06 -45.21
N SER A 438 11.13 4.90 -44.68
CA SER A 438 10.96 3.69 -45.52
C SER A 438 10.04 3.96 -46.71
N ILE A 439 10.28 3.29 -47.84
CA ILE A 439 9.50 3.49 -49.07
C ILE A 439 7.99 3.29 -48.84
N LYS A 440 7.60 2.34 -47.98
CA LYS A 440 6.21 2.10 -47.60
C LYS A 440 5.59 3.32 -46.91
N MET A 441 6.32 3.94 -45.98
CA MET A 441 5.85 5.13 -45.28
C MET A 441 5.84 6.35 -46.19
N ARG A 442 6.87 6.54 -47.04
CA ARG A 442 6.91 7.60 -48.06
C ARG A 442 5.68 7.54 -48.98
N ILE A 443 5.30 6.34 -49.43
CA ILE A 443 4.07 6.12 -50.21
C ILE A 443 2.81 6.51 -49.40
N THR A 444 2.73 6.15 -48.12
CA THR A 444 1.60 6.54 -47.27
C THR A 444 1.48 8.07 -47.11
N PHE A 445 2.61 8.76 -46.95
CA PHE A 445 2.62 10.23 -46.89
C PHE A 445 2.27 10.86 -48.24
N SER A 446 2.76 10.29 -49.35
CA SER A 446 2.43 10.73 -50.72
C SER A 446 0.95 10.53 -51.03
N GLN A 447 0.35 9.40 -50.62
CA GLN A 447 -1.09 9.17 -50.73
C GLN A 447 -1.88 10.23 -49.97
N ARG A 448 -1.51 10.52 -48.72
CA ARG A 448 -2.17 11.57 -47.91
C ARG A 448 -2.00 12.97 -48.49
N LYS A 449 -0.87 13.26 -49.16
CA LYS A 449 -0.64 14.51 -49.88
C LYS A 449 -1.62 14.66 -51.04
N VAL A 450 -1.83 13.59 -51.81
CA VAL A 450 -2.82 13.56 -52.90
C VAL A 450 -4.24 13.75 -52.36
N GLU A 451 -4.62 12.99 -51.31
CA GLU A 451 -5.93 13.14 -50.64
C GLU A 451 -6.17 14.58 -50.17
N PHE A 452 -5.16 15.22 -49.56
CA PHE A 452 -5.26 16.62 -49.13
C PHE A 452 -5.46 17.60 -50.28
N LEU A 453 -4.69 17.47 -51.36
CA LEU A 453 -4.79 18.34 -52.52
C LEU A 453 -6.10 18.14 -53.29
N GLU A 454 -6.66 16.93 -53.28
CA GLU A 454 -7.98 16.64 -53.85
C GLU A 454 -9.10 17.32 -53.05
N ASP A 455 -9.05 17.19 -51.72
CA ASP A 455 -10.09 17.71 -50.83
C ASP A 455 -10.04 19.24 -50.65
N PHE A 456 -8.83 19.81 -50.58
CA PHE A 456 -8.61 21.20 -50.15
C PHE A 456 -7.72 22.03 -51.08
N GLY A 457 -7.17 21.45 -52.14
CA GLY A 457 -6.21 22.11 -53.03
C GLY A 457 -6.78 23.35 -53.72
N SER A 458 -5.96 24.39 -53.80
CA SER A 458 -6.28 25.62 -54.53
C SER A 458 -5.89 25.59 -56.01
N ASP A 459 -4.97 24.69 -56.39
CA ASP A 459 -4.40 24.58 -57.75
C ASP A 459 -4.32 23.12 -58.19
N VAL A 460 -5.02 22.79 -59.27
CA VAL A 460 -5.08 21.44 -59.87
C VAL A 460 -3.70 21.00 -60.39
N ASN A 461 -2.82 21.94 -60.77
CA ASN A 461 -1.48 21.58 -61.24
C ASN A 461 -0.67 20.90 -60.13
N LYS A 462 -0.76 21.40 -58.89
CA LYS A 462 -0.10 20.79 -57.73
C LYS A 462 -0.62 19.37 -57.45
N LEU A 463 -1.90 19.13 -57.67
CA LEU A 463 -2.52 17.81 -57.53
C LEU A 463 -1.98 16.83 -58.58
N LEU A 464 -1.88 17.26 -59.84
CA LEU A 464 -1.30 16.44 -60.91
C LEU A 464 0.17 16.10 -60.63
N ASP A 465 0.97 17.08 -60.21
CA ASP A 465 2.37 16.86 -59.84
C ASP A 465 2.51 15.86 -58.68
N ALA A 466 1.65 15.97 -57.65
CA ALA A 466 1.63 15.04 -56.53
C ALA A 466 1.21 13.62 -56.94
N TYR A 467 0.30 13.49 -57.92
CA TYR A 467 -0.10 12.19 -58.47
C TYR A 467 1.05 11.54 -59.25
N ASP A 468 1.78 12.31 -60.06
CA ASP A 468 2.95 11.83 -60.80
C ASP A 468 4.07 11.36 -59.85
N GLU A 469 4.32 12.14 -58.79
CA GLU A 469 5.26 11.76 -57.71
C GLU A 469 4.83 10.45 -57.01
N HIS A 470 3.53 10.29 -56.74
CA HIS A 470 2.98 9.07 -56.15
C HIS A 470 3.20 7.84 -57.05
N GLN A 471 2.91 7.98 -58.35
CA GLN A 471 3.12 6.91 -59.32
C GLN A 471 4.60 6.53 -59.46
N ALA A 472 5.51 7.51 -59.37
CA ALA A 472 6.94 7.25 -59.37
C ALA A 472 7.36 6.38 -58.16
N LEU A 473 6.85 6.68 -56.96
CA LEU A 473 7.14 5.91 -55.74
C LEU A 473 6.58 4.48 -55.79
N LEU A 474 5.38 4.29 -56.36
CA LEU A 474 4.81 2.95 -56.57
C LEU A 474 5.68 2.11 -57.49
N LYS A 475 6.14 2.68 -58.61
CA LYS A 475 7.09 2.02 -59.53
C LYS A 475 8.41 1.70 -58.84
N GLU A 476 8.96 2.63 -58.05
CA GLU A 476 10.17 2.39 -57.25
C GLU A 476 9.99 1.18 -56.31
N GLN A 477 8.88 1.12 -55.57
CA GLN A 477 8.57 0.00 -54.69
C GLN A 477 8.47 -1.33 -55.45
N GLU A 478 7.81 -1.35 -56.61
CA GLU A 478 7.71 -2.57 -57.44
C GLU A 478 9.09 -3.04 -57.93
N THR A 479 9.95 -2.12 -58.36
CA THR A 479 11.31 -2.47 -58.79
C THR A 479 12.16 -3.04 -57.66
N LEU A 480 12.02 -2.51 -56.44
CA LEU A 480 12.68 -3.03 -55.25
C LEU A 480 12.18 -4.43 -54.88
N LYS A 481 10.86 -4.69 -54.98
CA LYS A 481 10.29 -6.03 -54.78
C LYS A 481 10.83 -7.04 -55.80
N ARG A 482 10.81 -6.70 -57.09
CA ARG A 482 11.35 -7.57 -58.16
C ARG A 482 12.85 -7.86 -57.98
N ARG A 483 13.64 -6.89 -57.52
CA ARG A 483 15.08 -7.08 -57.21
C ARG A 483 15.30 -7.99 -56.01
N ALA A 484 14.47 -7.88 -54.96
CA ALA A 484 14.53 -8.76 -53.80
C ALA A 484 14.16 -10.22 -54.17
N GLU A 485 13.17 -10.40 -55.03
CA GLU A 485 12.75 -11.72 -55.55
C GLU A 485 13.83 -12.38 -56.42
N ASN A 486 14.54 -11.59 -57.23
CA ASN A 486 15.62 -12.07 -58.10
C ASN A 486 16.96 -12.31 -57.37
N GLY A 487 17.14 -11.79 -56.14
CA GLY A 487 18.35 -11.94 -55.32
C GLY A 487 18.45 -13.24 -54.51
N TYR A 488 17.36 -14.02 -54.41
CA TYR A 488 17.32 -15.33 -53.73
C TYR A 488 17.61 -16.53 -54.66
N GLY A 489 18.15 -16.28 -55.85
CA GLY A 489 18.34 -17.28 -56.90
C GLY A 489 19.79 -17.52 -57.29
N LEU A 490 20.71 -17.83 -56.36
CA LEU A 490 21.95 -18.56 -56.65
C LEU A 490 22.66 -18.98 -55.35
N GLY A 491 22.44 -20.23 -54.96
CA GLY A 491 23.09 -20.86 -53.81
C GLY A 491 22.39 -22.15 -53.38
N THR A 492 22.29 -23.14 -54.27
CA THR A 492 21.85 -24.50 -53.92
C THR A 492 23.04 -25.35 -53.48
N ALA A 493 22.92 -26.00 -52.31
CA ALA A 493 23.23 -27.42 -52.14
C ALA A 493 22.62 -27.95 -50.83
N PRO A 494 22.29 -29.26 -50.75
CA PRO A 494 21.10 -29.73 -50.07
C PRO A 494 21.37 -30.47 -48.76
N GLY A 495 20.37 -30.49 -47.87
CA GLY A 495 20.28 -31.50 -46.82
C GLY A 495 19.78 -30.95 -45.48
N GLY A 496 18.74 -31.58 -44.94
CA GLY A 496 18.39 -31.48 -43.52
C GLY A 496 17.00 -30.90 -43.26
N SER A 497 15.99 -31.75 -43.35
CA SER A 497 14.75 -31.56 -42.60
C SER A 497 15.08 -31.51 -41.10
N VAL A 498 14.89 -30.35 -40.47
CA VAL A 498 14.67 -30.28 -39.02
C VAL A 498 13.48 -29.36 -38.79
N LEU A 499 12.33 -29.99 -38.60
CA LEU A 499 11.22 -29.45 -37.83
C LEU A 499 11.78 -29.02 -36.46
N CYS A 500 11.84 -27.72 -36.19
CA CYS A 500 11.96 -27.21 -34.83
C CYS A 500 10.74 -26.33 -34.54
N HIS A 501 9.81 -26.93 -33.82
CA HIS A 501 8.80 -26.25 -33.01
C HIS A 501 9.48 -25.22 -32.10
N CYS A 502 9.08 -23.95 -32.20
CA CYS A 502 9.11 -23.05 -31.05
C CYS A 502 7.93 -22.09 -31.13
N GLY A 503 6.84 -22.50 -30.48
CA GLY A 503 5.88 -21.57 -29.92
C GLY A 503 6.47 -20.85 -28.69
N CYS A 504 5.74 -19.83 -28.26
CA CYS A 504 5.96 -18.97 -27.08
C CYS A 504 6.83 -17.72 -27.31
N LEU A 505 6.14 -16.60 -27.58
CA LEU A 505 6.30 -15.36 -26.82
C LEU A 505 5.03 -14.51 -26.95
N ALA A 506 3.94 -15.03 -26.40
CA ALA A 506 2.79 -14.25 -25.97
C ALA A 506 2.85 -14.15 -24.45
N ALA A 507 3.35 -13.04 -23.92
CA ALA A 507 3.09 -12.59 -22.54
C ALA A 507 3.54 -11.13 -22.34
N LEU A 508 2.53 -10.26 -22.26
CA LEU A 508 2.39 -9.22 -21.24
C LEU A 508 3.43 -8.07 -21.21
N ASN A 509 3.07 -6.97 -21.86
CA ASN A 509 3.52 -5.63 -21.47
C ASN A 509 2.29 -4.84 -20.95
N PRO A 510 2.14 -4.56 -19.64
CA PRO A 510 0.94 -3.91 -19.08
C PRO A 510 0.82 -2.40 -19.35
N LEU A 511 1.77 -1.80 -20.06
CA LEU A 511 1.88 -0.34 -20.24
C LEU A 511 0.91 0.29 -21.26
N MET A 512 0.05 -0.51 -21.91
CA MET A 512 -0.94 0.00 -22.87
C MET A 512 -2.37 0.07 -22.32
N ALA A 513 -2.66 -0.51 -21.15
CA ALA A 513 -4.03 -0.55 -20.62
C ALA A 513 -4.45 0.71 -19.84
N GLU A 514 -3.50 1.54 -19.38
CA GLU A 514 -3.83 2.79 -18.67
C GLU A 514 -4.00 4.01 -19.58
N GLN A 515 -3.68 3.90 -20.88
CA GLN A 515 -3.92 4.99 -21.84
C GLN A 515 -5.33 4.96 -22.47
N SER A 516 -6.06 3.84 -22.41
CA SER A 516 -7.43 3.79 -22.96
C SER A 516 -8.47 4.43 -22.03
N HIS A 517 -8.26 4.40 -20.71
CA HIS A 517 -9.21 4.98 -19.74
C HIS A 517 -9.07 6.50 -19.55
N PHE A 518 -7.95 7.10 -19.97
CA PHE A 518 -7.79 8.56 -19.92
C PHE A 518 -8.34 9.28 -21.16
N ILE A 519 -8.62 8.54 -22.23
CA ILE A 519 -9.17 9.09 -23.49
C ILE A 519 -10.71 9.01 -23.53
N SER A 520 -11.34 8.07 -22.79
CA SER A 520 -12.80 7.98 -22.72
C SER A 520 -13.49 9.05 -21.87
N GLY A 521 -12.74 9.81 -21.06
CA GLY A 521 -13.29 10.87 -20.20
C GLY A 521 -13.42 12.26 -20.84
N LEU A 522 -12.92 12.46 -22.06
CA LEU A 522 -12.91 13.76 -22.76
C LEU A 522 -13.95 13.87 -23.89
N GLN A 523 -14.84 12.89 -24.02
CA GLN A 523 -15.99 12.93 -24.95
C GLN A 523 -17.33 13.27 -24.27
N SER A 524 -17.34 13.70 -23.01
CA SER A 524 -18.57 14.09 -22.29
C SER A 524 -18.67 15.59 -21.95
N VAL A 525 -17.97 16.46 -22.70
CA VAL A 525 -18.26 17.91 -22.69
C VAL A 525 -18.22 18.42 -24.13
N TYR A 526 -19.29 18.10 -24.86
CA TYR A 526 -19.88 18.96 -25.88
C TYR A 526 -21.35 19.12 -25.53
#